data_AF-A0A6L5Y8K3-F1
#
_entry.id   AF-A0A6L5Y8K3-F1
#
_cell.length_a   1.000
_cell.length_b   1.000
_cell.length_c   1.000
_cell.angle_alpha   90.00
_cell.angle_beta   90.00
_cell.angle_gamma   90.00
#
_symmetry.space_group_name_H-M   'P 1'
#
loop_
_entity.id
_entity.type
_entity.pdbx_description
1 polymer ?
#
loop_
_entity_poly.entity_id
_entity_poly.type
_entity_poly.pdbx_seq_one_letter_code
_entity_poly.pdbx_strand_id
1 'polypeptide(L)'
;MKNKDRLYAAIVEETYNPFIKRNCGKTIRTYGDLNKRRLTEPDIDARIQADLAELKANADLAGRLKAQTLKERAAVFESNNKPDCAGIYNYGIALYRRLWERLGLDVWFKQYRRNHRLKFDFDLAAFFLAAMRILAPCSKKRTHEYSGNFVFDFSSLTQADLYETLGLLSRGKDVLIRNVNRGSRRFTSER
;
A
#
# COMPACT_ATOMS: atom_id res chain seq x y z
N MET A 1 -24.11 13.49 -9.07
CA MET A 1 -24.44 13.78 -10.48
C MET A 1 -23.93 12.62 -11.34
N LYS A 2 -24.82 11.81 -11.94
CA LYS A 2 -24.43 10.67 -12.80
C LYS A 2 -24.34 11.17 -14.25
N ASN A 3 -23.13 11.24 -14.80
CA ASN A 3 -22.90 11.42 -16.24
C ASN A 3 -23.52 10.21 -16.99
N LYS A 4 -24.71 10.38 -17.57
CA LYS A 4 -25.43 9.32 -18.28
C LYS A 4 -24.95 9.08 -19.72
N ASP A 5 -24.08 9.96 -20.24
CA ASP A 5 -23.73 9.98 -21.68
C ASP A 5 -22.29 9.53 -21.98
N ARG A 6 -21.62 8.79 -21.09
CA ARG A 6 -20.29 8.23 -21.38
C ARG A 6 -20.35 6.72 -21.46
N LEU A 7 -20.08 6.20 -22.67
CA LEU A 7 -19.97 4.78 -22.93
C LEU A 7 -18.52 4.34 -22.76
N TYR A 8 -18.29 3.24 -22.04
CA TYR A 8 -16.96 2.66 -21.83
C TYR A 8 -16.92 1.22 -22.30
N ALA A 9 -15.82 0.82 -22.95
CA ALA A 9 -15.58 -0.56 -23.35
C ALA A 9 -14.35 -1.16 -22.65
N ALA A 10 -14.50 -2.41 -22.22
CA ALA A 10 -13.42 -3.23 -21.72
C ALA A 10 -13.70 -4.71 -22.03
N ILE A 11 -12.63 -5.47 -22.27
CA ILE A 11 -12.70 -6.94 -22.40
C ILE A 11 -12.40 -7.54 -21.03
N VAL A 12 -13.35 -8.32 -20.53
CA VAL A 12 -13.31 -8.95 -19.20
C VAL A 12 -13.39 -10.46 -19.38
N GLU A 13 -12.50 -11.16 -18.70
CA GLU A 13 -12.56 -12.61 -18.55
C GLU A 13 -13.20 -12.94 -17.21
N GLU A 14 -14.25 -13.75 -17.24
CA GLU A 14 -14.91 -14.24 -16.04
C GLU A 14 -14.46 -15.66 -15.73
N THR A 15 -14.10 -15.92 -14.48
CA THR A 15 -13.73 -17.26 -14.01
C THR A 15 -14.50 -17.56 -12.73
N TYR A 16 -15.01 -18.78 -12.60
CA TYR A 16 -15.67 -19.20 -11.37
C TYR A 16 -14.64 -19.45 -10.26
N ASN A 17 -14.82 -18.81 -9.10
CA ASN A 17 -13.98 -19.04 -7.93
C ASN A 17 -14.66 -20.01 -6.95
N PRO A 18 -14.15 -21.24 -6.77
CA PRO A 18 -14.78 -22.24 -5.92
C PRO A 18 -14.75 -21.89 -4.42
N PHE A 19 -13.79 -21.08 -3.97
CA PHE A 19 -13.67 -20.67 -2.57
C PHE A 19 -14.74 -19.64 -2.17
N ILE A 20 -15.04 -18.70 -3.07
CA ILE A 20 -16.02 -17.62 -2.84
C ILE A 20 -17.42 -18.01 -3.35
N LYS A 21 -17.53 -19.12 -4.10
CA LYS A 21 -18.75 -19.61 -4.76
C LYS A 21 -19.43 -18.54 -5.63
N ARG A 22 -18.63 -17.71 -6.29
CA ARG A 22 -19.07 -16.61 -7.16
C ARG A 22 -18.13 -16.46 -8.35
N ASN A 23 -18.64 -15.91 -9.45
CA ASN A 23 -17.81 -15.52 -10.59
C ASN A 23 -16.92 -14.34 -10.21
N CYS A 24 -15.65 -14.42 -10.57
CA CYS A 24 -14.68 -13.34 -10.45
C CYS A 24 -14.28 -12.88 -11.85
N GLY A 25 -14.55 -11.62 -12.18
CA GLY A 25 -14.14 -10.99 -13.43
C GLY A 25 -12.77 -10.34 -13.31
N LYS A 26 -11.91 -10.53 -14.31
CA LYS A 26 -10.65 -9.81 -14.46
C LYS A 26 -10.61 -9.09 -15.81
N THR A 27 -10.38 -7.78 -15.77
CA THR A 27 -10.23 -6.98 -16.99
C THR A 27 -8.88 -7.26 -17.64
N ILE A 28 -8.91 -7.67 -18.92
CA ILE A 28 -7.71 -7.94 -19.73
C ILE A 28 -7.27 -6.68 -20.47
N ARG A 29 -8.22 -5.96 -21.09
CA ARG A 29 -7.96 -4.72 -21.84
C ARG A 29 -9.08 -3.71 -21.61
N THR A 30 -8.71 -2.43 -21.55
CA THR A 30 -9.64 -1.29 -21.44
C THR A 30 -9.45 -0.35 -22.61
N TYR A 31 -10.54 0.02 -23.29
CA TYR A 31 -10.51 0.93 -24.45
C TYR A 31 -10.85 2.38 -24.08
N GLY A 32 -11.36 2.60 -22.85
CA GLY A 32 -11.70 3.92 -22.33
C GLY A 32 -13.06 4.39 -22.84
N ASP A 33 -13.19 5.71 -23.04
CA ASP A 33 -14.43 6.38 -23.47
C ASP A 33 -14.68 6.16 -24.97
N LEU A 34 -15.70 5.36 -25.30
CA LEU A 34 -16.08 4.99 -26.66
C LEU A 34 -16.56 6.18 -27.48
N ASN A 35 -17.22 7.16 -26.86
CA ASN A 35 -17.77 8.30 -27.59
C ASN A 35 -16.65 9.14 -28.19
N LYS A 36 -15.58 9.35 -27.42
CA LYS A 36 -14.36 10.01 -27.91
C LYS A 36 -13.64 9.17 -28.96
N ARG A 37 -13.56 7.85 -28.75
CA ARG A 37 -12.87 6.95 -29.68
C ARG A 37 -13.55 6.91 -31.04
N ARG A 38 -14.89 6.82 -31.09
CA ARG A 38 -15.67 6.80 -32.34
C ARG A 38 -15.53 8.08 -33.18
N LEU A 39 -15.27 9.22 -32.54
CA LEU A 39 -14.99 10.49 -33.23
C LEU A 39 -13.63 10.47 -33.97
N THR A 40 -12.64 9.78 -33.41
CA THR A 40 -11.28 9.70 -33.99
C THR A 40 -11.11 8.48 -34.90
N GLU A 41 -11.73 7.37 -34.54
CA GLU A 41 -11.62 6.06 -35.19
C GLU A 41 -13.04 5.47 -35.29
N PRO A 42 -13.77 5.73 -36.39
CA PRO A 42 -15.16 5.28 -36.53
C PRO A 42 -15.31 3.75 -36.56
N ASP A 43 -14.23 3.01 -36.82
CA ASP A 43 -14.21 1.54 -36.87
C ASP A 43 -13.77 0.86 -35.56
N ILE A 44 -13.78 1.60 -34.45
CA ILE A 44 -13.33 1.08 -33.15
C ILE A 44 -14.12 -0.15 -32.70
N ASP A 45 -15.41 -0.23 -33.05
CA ASP A 45 -16.28 -1.34 -32.65
C ASP A 45 -15.88 -2.66 -33.33
N ALA A 46 -15.52 -2.62 -34.63
CA ALA A 46 -15.03 -3.81 -35.34
C ALA A 46 -13.68 -4.26 -34.81
N ARG A 47 -12.80 -3.31 -34.49
CA ARG A 47 -11.50 -3.59 -33.87
C ARG A 47 -11.63 -4.27 -32.51
N ILE A 48 -12.58 -3.83 -31.66
CA ILE A 48 -12.85 -4.48 -30.37
C ILE A 48 -13.31 -5.93 -30.58
N GLN A 49 -14.15 -6.18 -31.59
CA GLN A 49 -14.60 -7.54 -31.92
C GLN A 49 -13.46 -8.43 -32.44
N ALA A 50 -12.57 -7.89 -33.27
CA ALA A 50 -11.39 -8.59 -33.77
C ALA A 50 -10.43 -8.95 -32.62
N ASP A 51 -10.13 -8.00 -31.73
CA ASP A 51 -9.32 -8.23 -30.52
C ASP A 51 -9.95 -9.32 -29.64
N LEU A 52 -11.28 -9.33 -29.50
CA LEU A 52 -12.00 -10.34 -28.73
C LEU A 52 -11.93 -11.73 -29.38
N ALA A 53 -12.00 -11.80 -30.71
CA ALA A 53 -11.84 -13.06 -31.45
C ALA A 53 -10.40 -13.59 -31.34
N GLU A 54 -9.39 -12.73 -31.46
CA GLU A 54 -7.97 -13.09 -31.31
C GLU A 54 -7.67 -13.63 -29.90
N LEU A 55 -8.18 -12.95 -28.86
CA LEU A 55 -8.00 -13.36 -27.47
C LEU A 55 -8.70 -14.69 -27.15
N LYS A 56 -9.82 -14.98 -27.80
CA LYS A 56 -10.49 -16.28 -27.69
C LYS A 56 -9.70 -17.40 -28.40
N ALA A 57 -9.10 -17.10 -29.54
CA ALA A 57 -8.32 -18.07 -30.31
C ALA A 57 -6.96 -18.39 -29.65
N ASN A 58 -6.33 -17.42 -29.00
CA ASN A 58 -4.97 -17.54 -28.47
C ASN A 58 -4.93 -17.35 -26.94
N ALA A 59 -5.09 -18.45 -26.19
CA ALA A 59 -5.00 -18.45 -24.73
C ALA A 59 -3.66 -17.91 -24.18
N ASP A 60 -2.55 -18.17 -24.90
CA ASP A 60 -1.22 -17.69 -24.54
C ASP A 60 -1.08 -16.16 -24.63
N LEU A 61 -1.72 -15.56 -25.64
CA LEU A 61 -1.73 -14.10 -25.82
C LEU A 61 -2.48 -13.42 -24.66
N ALA A 62 -3.62 -13.98 -24.26
CA ALA A 62 -4.37 -13.52 -23.10
C ALA A 62 -3.53 -13.62 -21.82
N GLY A 63 -2.77 -14.70 -21.64
CA GLY A 63 -1.83 -14.87 -20.52
C GLY A 63 -0.74 -13.78 -20.48
N ARG A 64 -0.10 -13.51 -21.61
CA ARG A 64 0.96 -12.48 -21.73
C ARG A 64 0.43 -11.07 -21.42
N LEU A 65 -0.73 -10.73 -21.96
CA LEU A 65 -1.37 -9.43 -21.70
C LEU A 65 -1.73 -9.27 -20.22
N LYS A 66 -2.28 -10.31 -19.57
CA LYS A 66 -2.55 -10.30 -18.12
C LYS A 66 -1.29 -10.03 -17.31
N ALA A 67 -0.16 -10.63 -17.68
CA ALA A 67 1.11 -10.41 -17.01
C ALA A 67 1.63 -8.98 -17.21
N GLN A 68 1.47 -8.43 -18.42
CA GLN A 68 1.85 -7.07 -18.75
C GLN A 68 1.02 -6.03 -17.99
N THR A 69 -0.32 -6.18 -17.94
CA THR A 69 -1.18 -5.28 -17.16
C THR A 69 -0.88 -5.31 -15.66
N LEU A 70 -0.50 -6.49 -15.14
CA LEU A 70 -0.10 -6.61 -13.74
C LEU A 70 1.23 -5.88 -13.48
N LYS A 71 2.20 -6.01 -14.40
CA LYS A 71 3.47 -5.27 -14.34
C LYS A 71 3.25 -3.76 -14.42
N GLU A 72 2.40 -3.29 -15.33
CA GLU A 72 2.05 -1.87 -15.45
C GLU A 72 1.40 -1.34 -14.17
N ARG A 73 0.44 -2.08 -13.59
CA ARG A 73 -0.18 -1.70 -12.31
C ARG A 73 0.85 -1.68 -11.18
N ALA A 74 1.75 -2.66 -11.12
CA ALA A 74 2.84 -2.67 -10.15
C ALA A 74 3.80 -1.49 -10.35
N ALA A 75 4.11 -1.11 -11.59
CA ALA A 75 4.92 0.06 -11.90
C ALA A 75 4.22 1.37 -11.52
N VAL A 76 2.89 1.47 -11.59
CA VAL A 76 2.14 2.62 -11.07
C VAL A 76 2.28 2.76 -9.55
N PHE A 77 2.38 1.66 -8.80
CA PHE A 77 2.70 1.72 -7.37
C PHE A 77 4.12 2.26 -7.11
N GLU A 78 5.07 1.98 -8.01
CA GLU A 78 6.43 2.55 -7.94
C GLU A 78 6.47 4.01 -8.41
N SER A 79 5.58 4.42 -9.33
CA SER A 79 5.57 5.75 -9.95
C SER A 79 4.71 6.79 -9.23
N ASN A 80 4.35 6.60 -7.96
CA ASN A 80 3.52 7.54 -7.20
C ASN A 80 4.11 8.96 -7.05
N ASN A 81 5.31 9.20 -7.57
CA ASN A 81 5.92 10.52 -7.74
C ASN A 81 5.48 11.23 -9.04
N LYS A 82 4.17 11.30 -9.33
CA LYS A 82 3.63 12.17 -10.39
C LYS A 82 3.12 13.47 -9.74
N PRO A 83 3.66 14.66 -10.11
CA PRO A 83 3.41 15.90 -9.37
C PRO A 83 1.96 16.42 -9.42
N ASP A 84 1.16 15.98 -10.40
CA ASP A 84 -0.22 16.44 -10.62
C ASP A 84 -1.31 15.51 -10.06
N CYS A 85 -0.94 14.41 -9.41
CA CYS A 85 -1.89 13.46 -8.82
C CYS A 85 -1.62 13.41 -7.32
N ALA A 86 -2.64 13.52 -6.47
CA ALA A 86 -2.48 13.22 -5.05
C ALA A 86 -1.88 11.81 -4.93
N GLY A 87 -0.65 11.70 -4.42
CA GLY A 87 0.09 10.44 -4.34
C GLY A 87 -0.74 9.36 -3.66
N ILE A 88 -0.63 8.10 -4.12
CA ILE A 88 -1.30 6.99 -3.46
C ILE A 88 -0.48 6.63 -2.21
N TYR A 89 -0.91 7.12 -1.06
CA TYR A 89 -0.28 6.84 0.23
C TYR A 89 -0.98 5.71 0.97
N ASN A 90 -0.20 4.87 1.65
CA ASN A 90 -0.74 3.86 2.54
C ASN A 90 -1.23 4.51 3.85
N TYR A 91 -2.54 4.52 4.04
CA TYR A 91 -3.20 5.05 5.25
C TYR A 91 -3.29 4.03 6.39
N GLY A 92 -3.06 2.73 6.13
CA GLY A 92 -3.20 1.67 7.12
C GLY A 92 -2.26 1.84 8.32
N ILE A 93 -1.14 2.53 8.11
CA ILE A 93 -0.21 2.91 9.17
C ILE A 93 -0.86 3.79 10.26
N ALA A 94 -1.87 4.60 9.92
CA ALA A 94 -2.56 5.46 10.89
C ALA A 94 -3.33 4.66 11.96
N LEU A 95 -3.85 3.48 11.60
CA LEU A 95 -4.49 2.58 12.57
C LEU A 95 -3.50 2.09 13.62
N TYR A 96 -2.29 1.71 13.18
CA TYR A 96 -1.22 1.31 14.08
C TYR A 96 -0.75 2.47 14.96
N ARG A 97 -0.74 3.71 14.45
CA ARG A 97 -0.40 4.89 15.25
C ARG A 97 -1.37 5.06 16.41
N ARG A 98 -2.67 4.94 16.15
CA ARG A 98 -3.69 5.01 17.22
C ARG A 98 -3.49 3.89 18.25
N LEU A 99 -3.17 2.67 17.80
CA LEU A 99 -2.88 1.55 18.72
C LEU A 99 -1.63 1.82 19.56
N TRP A 100 -0.56 2.35 18.94
CA TRP A 100 0.69 2.72 19.60
C TRP A 100 0.47 3.70 20.75
N GLU A 101 -0.34 4.73 20.52
CA GLU A 101 -0.72 5.74 21.51
C GLU A 101 -1.60 5.13 22.62
N ARG A 102 -2.56 4.25 22.29
CA ARG A 102 -3.36 3.54 23.30
C ARG A 102 -2.53 2.68 24.24
N LEU A 103 -1.48 2.06 23.72
CA LEU A 103 -0.55 1.28 24.51
C LEU A 103 0.39 2.15 25.37
N GLY A 104 0.33 3.48 25.22
CA GLY A 104 1.20 4.43 25.91
C GLY A 104 2.65 4.35 25.45
N LEU A 105 2.89 3.82 24.25
CA LEU A 105 4.25 3.67 23.72
C LEU A 105 4.82 5.02 23.30
N ASP A 106 4.01 5.90 22.71
CA ASP A 106 4.47 7.22 22.28
C ASP A 106 5.05 8.04 23.44
N VAL A 107 4.36 8.02 24.60
CA VAL A 107 4.83 8.69 25.82
C VAL A 107 6.14 8.08 26.30
N TRP A 108 6.23 6.73 26.30
CA TRP A 108 7.42 6.04 26.74
C TRP A 108 8.64 6.34 25.86
N PHE A 109 8.48 6.26 24.53
CA PHE A 109 9.57 6.52 23.58
C PHE A 109 10.02 7.98 23.62
N LYS A 110 9.09 8.94 23.74
CA LYS A 110 9.41 10.37 23.93
C LYS A 110 10.16 10.61 25.25
N GLN A 111 9.76 9.94 26.34
CA GLN A 111 10.46 10.06 27.62
C GLN A 111 11.85 9.43 27.56
N TYR A 112 11.98 8.26 26.92
CA TYR A 112 13.27 7.61 26.72
C TYR A 112 14.23 8.51 25.92
N ARG A 113 13.75 9.10 24.83
CA ARG A 113 14.51 10.08 24.04
C ARG A 113 15.07 11.22 24.91
N ARG A 114 14.24 11.79 25.79
CA ARG A 114 14.65 12.88 26.69
C ARG A 114 15.72 12.42 27.69
N ASN A 115 15.51 11.26 28.32
CA ASN A 115 16.43 10.71 29.31
C ASN A 115 17.80 10.36 28.72
N HIS A 116 17.82 9.84 27.49
CA HIS A 116 19.04 9.42 26.79
C HIS A 116 19.59 10.48 25.82
N ARG A 117 18.99 11.67 25.76
CA ARG A 117 19.41 12.81 24.91
C ARG A 117 19.61 12.44 23.44
N LEU A 118 18.70 11.63 22.87
CA LEU A 118 18.81 11.18 21.48
C LEU A 118 18.53 12.34 20.52
N LYS A 119 19.34 12.43 19.45
CA LYS A 119 19.28 13.53 18.47
C LYS A 119 18.12 13.40 17.47
N PHE A 120 17.66 12.17 17.22
CA PHE A 120 16.58 11.88 16.28
C PHE A 120 15.26 11.58 17.00
N ASP A 121 14.16 11.54 16.24
CA ASP A 121 12.84 11.18 16.78
C ASP A 121 12.72 9.66 16.98
N PHE A 122 13.06 9.22 18.19
CA PHE A 122 13.02 7.80 18.57
C PHE A 122 11.59 7.22 18.61
N ASP A 123 10.57 8.02 18.92
CA ASP A 123 9.17 7.56 18.84
C ASP A 123 8.79 7.25 17.40
N LEU A 124 9.06 8.21 16.50
CA LEU A 124 8.76 8.07 15.08
C LEU A 124 9.52 6.90 14.45
N ALA A 125 10.81 6.75 14.75
CA ALA A 125 11.64 5.66 14.23
C ALA A 125 11.20 4.28 14.74
N ALA A 126 10.93 4.14 16.03
CA ALA A 126 10.49 2.88 16.62
C ALA A 126 9.10 2.49 16.10
N PHE A 127 8.19 3.46 16.00
CA PHE A 127 6.86 3.27 15.42
C PHE A 127 6.96 2.82 13.97
N PHE A 128 7.78 3.48 13.15
CA PHE A 128 7.92 3.16 11.73
C PHE A 128 8.42 1.73 11.51
N LEU A 129 9.46 1.32 12.24
CA LEU A 129 9.99 -0.04 12.18
C LEU A 129 8.96 -1.09 12.63
N ALA A 130 8.22 -0.81 13.71
CA ALA A 130 7.19 -1.73 14.21
C ALA A 130 6.03 -1.86 13.23
N ALA A 131 5.51 -0.75 12.69
CA ALA A 131 4.43 -0.75 11.73
C ALA A 131 4.83 -1.46 10.43
N MET A 132 6.04 -1.21 9.92
CA MET A 132 6.56 -1.85 8.71
C MET A 132 6.76 -3.35 8.88
N ARG A 133 7.11 -3.80 10.09
CA ARG A 133 7.20 -5.23 10.38
C ARG A 133 5.87 -5.95 10.25
N ILE A 134 4.74 -5.25 10.40
CA ILE A 134 3.38 -5.78 10.27
C ILE A 134 2.85 -5.57 8.85
N LEU A 135 2.97 -4.36 8.31
CA LEU A 135 2.41 -3.96 7.01
C LEU A 135 3.16 -4.55 5.81
N ALA A 136 4.49 -4.50 5.83
CA ALA A 136 5.34 -4.88 4.71
C ALA A 136 6.72 -5.33 5.22
N PRO A 137 6.82 -6.56 5.77
CA PRO A 137 8.04 -7.02 6.40
C PRO A 137 9.21 -7.03 5.40
N CYS A 138 10.22 -6.20 5.63
CA CYS A 138 11.39 -6.08 4.75
C CYS A 138 12.65 -5.69 5.52
N SER A 139 13.77 -5.52 4.80
CA SER A 139 15.03 -5.04 5.39
C SER A 139 14.90 -3.58 5.85
N LYS A 140 15.81 -3.13 6.74
CA LYS A 140 15.79 -1.74 7.27
C LYS A 140 16.07 -0.71 6.19
N LYS A 141 17.01 -1.03 5.30
CA LYS A 141 17.29 -0.24 4.11
C LYS A 141 16.03 -0.07 3.27
N ARG A 142 15.37 -1.18 2.95
CA ARG A 142 14.12 -1.16 2.18
C ARG A 142 12.97 -0.45 2.93
N THR A 143 12.95 -0.53 4.26
CA THR A 143 12.02 0.22 5.09
C THR A 143 12.24 1.72 4.93
N HIS A 144 13.49 2.20 4.97
CA HIS A 144 13.83 3.60 4.72
C HIS A 144 13.42 4.07 3.32
N GLU A 145 13.67 3.24 2.30
CA GLU A 145 13.25 3.51 0.91
C GLU A 145 11.71 3.65 0.79
N TYR A 146 10.93 2.98 1.65
CA TYR A 146 9.47 3.09 1.69
C TYR A 146 8.93 4.27 2.50
N SER A 147 9.78 5.10 3.11
CA SER A 147 9.35 6.24 3.94
C SER A 147 8.35 7.18 3.24
N GLY A 148 8.51 7.39 1.94
CA GLY A 148 7.62 8.24 1.13
C GLY A 148 6.27 7.63 0.75
N ASN A 149 6.01 6.36 1.06
CA ASN A 149 4.80 5.66 0.61
C ASN A 149 3.64 5.73 1.62
N PHE A 150 3.78 6.51 2.69
CA PHE A 150 2.84 6.55 3.81
C PHE A 150 2.25 7.95 4.00
N VAL A 151 1.10 8.00 4.68
CA VAL A 151 0.43 9.27 5.04
C VAL A 151 1.18 10.07 6.11
N PHE A 152 2.10 9.44 6.85
CA PHE A 152 2.95 10.12 7.81
C PHE A 152 4.27 10.54 7.16
N ASP A 153 4.76 11.70 7.58
CA ASP A 153 6.08 12.16 7.18
C ASP A 153 7.17 11.46 8.00
N PHE A 154 8.00 10.68 7.31
CA PHE A 154 9.18 10.02 7.87
C PHE A 154 10.49 10.61 7.32
N SER A 155 10.42 11.73 6.57
CA SER A 155 11.59 12.34 5.90
C SER A 155 12.68 12.80 6.87
N SER A 156 12.31 13.10 8.12
CA SER A 156 13.27 13.47 9.17
C SER A 156 14.14 12.31 9.64
N LEU A 157 13.82 11.06 9.26
CA LEU A 157 14.55 9.87 9.67
C LEU A 157 15.57 9.46 8.62
N THR A 158 16.82 9.30 9.05
CA THR A 158 17.86 8.73 8.22
C THR A 158 17.88 7.21 8.34
N GLN A 159 18.48 6.54 7.37
CA GLN A 159 18.74 5.11 7.49
C GLN A 159 19.54 4.80 8.77
N ALA A 160 20.54 5.61 9.13
CA ALA A 160 21.34 5.43 10.33
C ALA A 160 20.48 5.43 11.60
N ASP A 161 19.51 6.36 11.72
CA ASP A 161 18.59 6.45 12.85
C ASP A 161 17.78 5.16 13.03
N LEU A 162 17.34 4.53 11.93
CA LEU A 162 16.61 3.25 11.98
C LEU A 162 17.49 2.10 12.48
N TYR A 163 18.77 2.07 12.10
CA TYR A 163 19.71 1.06 12.60
C TYR A 163 20.04 1.29 14.08
N GLU A 164 20.26 2.54 14.49
CA GLU A 164 20.50 2.91 15.89
C GLU A 164 19.29 2.56 16.77
N THR A 165 18.07 2.86 16.29
CA THR A 165 16.81 2.52 16.95
C THR A 165 16.74 1.05 17.32
N LEU A 166 17.13 0.14 16.42
CA LEU A 166 17.11 -1.29 16.71
C LEU A 166 18.10 -1.66 17.83
N GLY A 167 19.29 -1.07 17.82
CA GLY A 167 20.26 -1.25 18.89
C GLY A 167 19.71 -0.84 20.26
N LEU A 168 19.00 0.29 20.30
CA LEU A 168 18.32 0.79 21.50
C LEU A 168 17.18 -0.13 21.94
N LEU A 169 16.33 -0.58 21.01
CA LEU A 169 15.24 -1.52 21.28
C LEU A 169 15.76 -2.85 21.85
N SER A 170 16.86 -3.36 21.30
CA SER A 170 17.50 -4.59 21.77
C SER A 170 17.99 -4.46 23.22
N ARG A 171 18.65 -3.34 23.56
CA ARG A 171 19.11 -3.05 24.93
C ARG A 171 17.94 -2.88 25.91
N GLY A 172 16.84 -2.27 25.46
CA GLY A 172 15.67 -1.97 26.29
C GLY A 172 14.58 -3.05 26.30
N LYS A 173 14.84 -4.23 25.73
CA LYS A 173 13.82 -5.26 25.44
C LYS A 173 12.93 -5.61 26.63
N ASP A 174 13.51 -5.90 27.78
CA ASP A 174 12.75 -6.38 28.95
C ASP A 174 11.85 -5.28 29.54
N VAL A 175 12.36 -4.04 29.56
CA VAL A 175 11.61 -2.87 30.02
C VAL A 175 10.45 -2.58 29.07
N LEU A 176 10.69 -2.67 27.76
CA LEU A 176 9.68 -2.50 26.72
C LEU A 176 8.56 -3.54 26.84
N ILE A 177 8.90 -4.82 26.96
CA ILE A 177 7.91 -5.90 27.13
C ILE A 177 7.05 -5.65 28.37
N ARG A 178 7.66 -5.26 29.49
CA ARG A 178 6.93 -4.91 30.71
C ARG A 178 5.98 -3.73 30.50
N ASN A 179 6.41 -2.70 29.77
CA ASN A 179 5.57 -1.53 29.50
C ASN A 179 4.40 -1.86 28.57
N VAL A 180 4.65 -2.62 27.50
CA VAL A 180 3.59 -3.12 26.59
C VAL A 180 2.57 -3.94 27.37
N ASN A 181 3.01 -4.89 28.19
CA ASN A 181 2.12 -5.72 29.01
C ASN A 181 1.26 -4.88 29.96
N ARG A 182 1.83 -3.81 30.53
CA ARG A 182 1.08 -2.85 31.35
C ARG A 182 0.03 -2.11 30.53
N GLY A 183 0.40 -1.63 29.33
CA GLY A 183 -0.53 -0.98 28.39
C GLY A 183 -1.68 -1.91 27.98
N SER A 184 -1.38 -3.17 27.68
CA SER A 184 -2.38 -4.19 27.32
C SER A 184 -3.37 -4.45 28.45
N ARG A 185 -2.93 -4.49 29.72
CA ARG A 185 -3.84 -4.66 30.86
C ARG A 185 -4.82 -3.50 31.04
N ARG A 186 -4.34 -2.26 30.82
CA ARG A 186 -5.20 -1.07 30.83
C ARG A 186 -6.24 -1.13 29.71
N PHE A 187 -5.82 -1.55 28.52
CA PHE A 187 -6.72 -1.73 27.38
C PHE A 187 -7.82 -2.77 27.66
N THR A 188 -7.53 -3.84 28.40
CA THR A 188 -8.53 -4.85 28.77
C THR A 188 -9.47 -4.43 29.90
N SER A 189 -9.07 -3.49 30.78
CA SER A 189 -9.93 -3.03 31.88
C SER A 189 -10.89 -1.90 31.50
N GLU A 190 -10.74 -1.30 30.31
CA GLU A 190 -11.64 -0.28 29.76
C GLU A 190 -12.81 -0.89 28.93
N ARG A 191 -12.98 -2.22 28.95
CA ARG A 191 -14.08 -2.94 28.28
C ARG A 191 -15.13 -3.41 29.26
#